data_AF-A0A1F4DUN6-F1
#
_entry.id   AF-A0A1F4DUN6-F1
#
_cell.length_a   1.000
_cell.length_b   1.000
_cell.length_c   1.000
_cell.angle_alpha   90.00
_cell.angle_beta   90.00
_cell.angle_gamma   90.00
#
_symmetry.space_group_name_H-M   'P 1'
#
loop_
_entity.id
_entity.type
_entity.pdbx_description
1 polymer ?
#
loop_
_entity_poly.entity_id
_entity_poly.type
_entity_poly.pdbx_seq_one_letter_code
_entity_poly.pdbx_strand_id
1 'polypeptide(L)' 'MSNIAGNELTVSDIALGNAINRWFALKTGRPELPNLRAWYERLCERPAYRKVIMGQREKLPIHTDARRSRPRA' A
#
# COMPACT_ATOMS: atom_id res chain seq x y z
N MET A 1 -9.12 -1.97 -18.24
CA MET A 1 -9.02 -1.40 -16.87
C MET A 1 -7.68 -0.69 -16.73
N SER A 2 -7.66 0.58 -16.32
CA SER A 2 -6.47 1.44 -16.32
C SER A 2 -5.68 1.42 -14.99
N ASN A 3 -4.38 1.60 -15.07
CA ASN A 3 -3.50 2.12 -14.02
C ASN A 3 -3.69 3.64 -13.86
N ILE A 4 -2.94 4.27 -12.96
CA ILE A 4 -3.12 5.68 -12.61
C ILE A 4 -2.92 6.62 -13.81
N ALA A 5 -1.98 6.33 -14.70
CA ALA A 5 -1.64 7.16 -15.85
C ALA A 5 -1.95 6.50 -17.20
N GLY A 6 -2.90 5.55 -17.24
CA GLY A 6 -3.29 4.86 -18.49
C GLY A 6 -3.24 3.35 -18.35
N ASN A 7 -2.94 2.62 -19.42
CA ASN A 7 -3.03 1.15 -19.40
C ASN A 7 -1.77 0.45 -18.90
N GLU A 8 -0.67 1.17 -18.71
CA GLU A 8 0.63 0.62 -18.31
C GLU A 8 0.98 0.94 -16.86
N LEU A 9 1.82 0.11 -16.24
CA LEU A 9 2.33 0.36 -14.90
C LEU A 9 3.27 1.56 -14.92
N THR A 10 3.08 2.48 -13.99
CA THR A 10 3.89 3.70 -13.88
C THR A 10 4.45 3.89 -12.48
N VAL A 11 5.39 4.83 -12.34
CA VAL A 11 5.93 5.25 -11.03
C VAL A 11 4.82 5.73 -10.09
N SER A 12 3.75 6.34 -10.63
CA SER A 12 2.60 6.80 -9.88
C SER A 12 1.89 5.64 -9.17
N ASP A 13 1.81 4.46 -9.80
CA ASP A 13 1.18 3.29 -9.20
C ASP A 13 1.97 2.76 -8.00
N ILE A 14 3.30 2.85 -8.04
CA ILE A 14 4.17 2.44 -6.95
C ILE A 14 4.03 3.41 -5.77
N ALA A 15 4.09 4.71 -6.05
CA ALA A 15 3.99 5.76 -5.04
C ALA A 15 2.62 5.73 -4.33
N LEU A 16 1.53 5.68 -5.10
CA LEU A 16 0.17 5.62 -4.57
C LEU A 16 -0.16 4.27 -3.97
N GLY A 17 0.36 3.18 -4.55
CA GLY A 17 0.18 1.84 -4.01
C GLY A 17 0.64 1.74 -2.57
N ASN A 18 1.76 2.36 -2.19
CA ASN A 18 2.21 2.37 -0.80
C ASN A 18 1.21 3.07 0.15
N ALA A 19 0.70 4.24 -0.24
CA ALA A 19 -0.29 4.97 0.54
C ALA A 19 -1.60 4.18 0.70
N ILE A 20 -2.06 3.57 -0.40
CA ILE A 20 -3.29 2.79 -0.43
C ILE A 20 -3.18 1.49 0.37
N ASN A 21 -2.05 0.77 0.32
CA ASN A 21 -1.83 -0.41 1.17
C ASN A 21 -1.99 -0.08 2.66
N ARG A 22 -1.47 1.09 3.09
CA ARG A 22 -1.64 1.56 4.47
C ARG A 22 -3.09 1.92 4.77
N TRP A 23 -3.75 2.65 3.87
CA TRP A 23 -5.16 2.99 4.02
C TRP A 23 -6.05 1.75 4.13
N PHE A 24 -5.78 0.69 3.36
CA PHE A 24 -6.52 -0.57 3.44
C PHE A 24 -6.36 -1.30 4.78
N ALA A 25 -5.23 -1.10 5.47
CA ALA A 25 -4.93 -1.71 6.75
C ALA A 25 -5.58 -0.99 7.95
N LEU A 26 -6.05 0.25 7.76
CA LEU A 26 -6.74 1.00 8.81
C LEU A 26 -8.13 0.39 9.07
N LYS A 27 -8.47 0.23 10.36
CA LYS A 27 -9.80 -0.19 10.80
C LYS A 27 -10.75 1.02 10.81
N THR A 28 -11.10 1.51 9.63
CA THR A 28 -12.06 2.61 9.44
C THR A 28 -13.21 2.18 8.54
N GLY A 29 -14.39 2.75 8.74
CA GLY A 29 -15.52 2.60 7.82
C GLY A 29 -15.16 3.24 6.48
N ARG A 30 -15.04 2.43 5.43
CA ARG A 30 -14.60 2.87 4.10
C ARG A 30 -15.77 2.82 3.11
N PRO A 31 -15.91 3.82 2.23
CA PRO A 31 -16.84 3.74 1.13
C PRO A 31 -16.41 2.65 0.14
N GLU A 32 -17.37 2.07 -0.58
CA GLU A 32 -17.10 1.13 -1.66
C GLU A 32 -16.48 1.85 -2.86
N LEU A 33 -15.21 1.51 -3.16
CA LEU A 33 -14.45 2.08 -4.27
C LEU A 33 -13.96 0.95 -5.19
N PRO A 34 -14.82 0.40 -6.06
CA PRO A 34 -14.53 -0.82 -6.82
C PRO A 34 -13.34 -0.67 -7.77
N ASN A 35 -13.20 0.48 -8.44
CA ASN A 35 -12.07 0.73 -9.34
C ASN A 35 -10.74 0.82 -8.58
N LEU A 36 -10.75 1.45 -7.41
CA LEU A 36 -9.58 1.52 -6.54
C LEU A 36 -9.19 0.14 -6.02
N ARG A 37 -10.18 -0.67 -5.65
CA ARG A 37 -9.98 -2.06 -5.21
C ARG A 37 -9.37 -2.90 -6.34
N ALA A 38 -9.96 -2.89 -7.53
CA ALA A 38 -9.46 -3.66 -8.67
C ALA A 38 -8.06 -3.22 -9.12
N TRP A 39 -7.76 -1.91 -9.08
CA TRP A 39 -6.42 -1.41 -9.31
C TRP A 39 -5.43 -1.89 -8.24
N TYR A 40 -5.81 -1.81 -6.96
CA TYR A 40 -4.97 -2.25 -5.86
C TYR A 40 -4.71 -3.77 -5.88
N GLU A 41 -5.71 -4.58 -6.17
CA GLU A 41 -5.58 -6.04 -6.28
C GLU A 41 -4.58 -6.44 -7.37
N ARG A 42 -4.60 -5.78 -8.53
CA ARG A 42 -3.57 -5.96 -9.58
C ARG A 42 -2.16 -5.57 -9.12
N LEU A 43 -2.01 -4.60 -8.22
CA LEU A 43 -0.70 -4.32 -7.60
C LEU A 43 -0.28 -5.45 -6.66
N CYS A 44 -1.21 -6.01 -5.89
CA CYS A 44 -0.98 -7.12 -4.96
C CYS A 44 -0.57 -8.43 -5.64
N GLU A 45 -0.85 -8.60 -6.93
CA GLU A 45 -0.41 -9.76 -7.73
C GLU A 45 1.09 -9.70 -8.08
N ARG A 46 1.71 -8.51 -8.06
CA ARG A 46 3.09 -8.34 -8.50
C ARG A 46 4.08 -8.79 -7.42
N PRO A 47 5.04 -9.71 -7.72
CA PRO A 47 5.97 -10.23 -6.72
C PRO A 47 6.79 -9.16 -5.99
N ALA A 48 7.28 -8.15 -6.72
CA ALA A 48 8.05 -7.05 -6.12
C ALA A 48 7.22 -6.22 -5.14
N TYR A 49 5.97 -5.92 -5.50
CA TYR A 49 5.05 -5.16 -4.66
C TYR A 49 4.70 -5.93 -3.38
N ARG A 50 4.40 -7.23 -3.50
CA ARG A 50 4.19 -8.13 -2.35
C ARG A 50 5.40 -8.12 -1.42
N LYS A 51 6.60 -8.28 -1.97
CA LYS A 51 7.85 -8.36 -1.20
C LYS A 51 8.16 -7.06 -0.45
N VAL A 52 8.03 -5.91 -1.11
CA VAL A 52 8.53 -4.62 -0.59
C VAL A 52 7.45 -3.87 0.20
N ILE A 53 6.22 -3.81 -0.32
CA ILE A 53 5.14 -2.99 0.26
C ILE A 53 4.28 -3.82 1.21
N MET A 54 3.86 -5.02 0.81
CA MET A 54 2.99 -5.85 1.66
C MET A 54 3.77 -6.58 2.75
N GLY A 55 4.99 -7.05 2.45
CA GLY A 55 5.83 -7.78 3.41
C GLY A 55 6.23 -6.98 4.64
N GLN A 56 6.15 -5.64 4.61
CA GLN A 56 6.33 -4.81 5.79
C GLN A 56 5.13 -4.89 6.75
N ARG A 57 3.91 -5.13 6.23
CA ARG A 57 2.67 -5.20 7.02
C ARG A 57 2.64 -6.38 7.97
N GLU A 58 3.22 -7.51 7.57
CA GLU A 58 3.30 -8.72 8.39
C GLU A 58 4.36 -8.62 9.50
N LYS A 59 5.36 -7.73 9.33
CA LYS A 59 6.57 -7.71 10.16
C LYS A 59 6.52 -6.75 11.35
N LEU A 60 5.50 -5.89 11.47
CA LEU A 60 5.41 -4.92 12.58
C LEU A 60 4.02 -4.94 13.22
N PRO A 61 3.91 -5.19 14.54
CA PRO A 61 2.67 -4.90 15.24
C PRO A 61 2.43 -3.39 15.15
N ILE A 62 1.31 -3.04 14.54
CA ILE A 62 0.81 -1.67 14.30
C ILE A 62 0.62 -0.83 15.58
N HIS A 63 1.05 -1.33 16.75
CA HIS A 63 0.88 -0.70 18.07
C HIS A 63 2.15 -0.37 18.85
N THR A 64 3.36 -0.61 18.32
CA THR A 64 4.58 -0.14 19.01
C THR A 64 5.36 0.83 18.16
N ASP A 65 5.31 2.08 18.61
CA ASP A 65 6.10 3.20 18.11
C ASP A 65 7.60 2.98 18.33
N ALA A 66 8.21 2.17 17.47
CA ALA A 66 9.67 2.01 17.40
C ALA A 66 10.35 3.16 16.61
N ARG A 67 9.57 4.09 16.05
CA ARG A 67 10.10 5.24 15.28
C ARG A 67 10.37 6.46 16.16
N ARG A 68 9.71 6.61 17.31
CA ARG A 68 10.07 7.62 18.33
C ARG A 68 11.30 7.26 19.15
N SER A 69 11.76 6.00 19.11
CA SER A 69 12.87 5.52 19.95
C SER A 69 14.26 5.69 19.33
N ARG A 70 14.37 6.12 18.06
CA ARG A 70 15.68 6.49 17.51
C ARG A 70 16.07 7.87 18.03
N PRO A 71 17.18 8.01 18.78
CA PRO A 71 17.70 9.33 19.09
C PRO A 71 17.98 10.04 17.77
N ARG A 72 17.52 11.29 17.66
CA ARG A 72 18.00 12.20 16.62
C ARG A 72 19.51 12.35 16.88
N ALA A 73 20.32 11.87 15.94
CA ALA A 73 21.71 12.29 15.84
C ALA A 73 21.75 13.78 15.45
#